data_AF-A0A100Y6H6-F1
#
_entry.id   AF-A0A100Y6H6-F1
#
_cell.length_a   1.000
_cell.length_b   1.000
_cell.length_c   1.000
_cell.angle_alpha   90.00
_cell.angle_beta   90.00
_cell.angle_gamma   90.00
#
_symmetry.space_group_name_H-M   'P 1'
#
loop_
_entity.id
_entity.type
_entity.pdbx_description
1 polymer ?
#
loop_
_entity_poly.entity_id
_entity_poly.type
_entity_poly.pdbx_seq_one_letter_code
_entity_poly.pdbx_strand_id
1 'polypeptide(L)'
;MTPPTDEIRHGQRLRLRDVAALDDHSFALYIGERFDQLVTAAIADADGRLRPAQHTVLRAPERLQQLRDALTFAEGDLQVGVERMTYQHDARAARTASLLRRVRTALHEVNREAAARHAGARRREAGAEPPVTDVIVTARSWLVDALPDHFHRHLAQTLADAGLPARAAAVDVFDTVEEGWRDGHLAAPRTPQVDELLAKGPVAFRGLVADDARAQGARVAALRHPLLQRRWGQALAELTDLTVPVARASSNSALGPLPDGVYDMPEIDAYRIFNARRFLTAVWQRQSEHKRLLHQYASAVTEARRTAPEEDLRRRAVGAAIDRLVNEQPAAAARVVTGLCPHITGDGLIELSARDRADLKRRLVAEARSAAQTPRPLDTALPPVPPARTVLPATAVR
;
A
#
# COMPACT_ATOMS: atom_id res chain seq x y z
N MET A 1 46.75 33.25 -5.60
CA MET A 1 46.05 32.16 -4.89
C MET A 1 44.80 32.75 -4.27
N THR A 2 43.67 32.56 -4.94
CA THR A 2 42.37 33.07 -4.50
C THR A 2 41.67 31.92 -3.77
N PRO A 3 41.20 32.10 -2.53
CA PRO A 3 40.55 31.02 -1.79
C PRO A 3 39.20 30.66 -2.45
N PRO A 4 38.77 29.39 -2.39
CA PRO A 4 37.47 28.97 -2.92
C PRO A 4 36.38 29.45 -1.97
N THR A 5 35.51 30.34 -2.46
CA THR A 5 34.32 30.79 -1.75
C THR A 5 33.23 29.73 -1.86
N ASP A 6 33.33 28.71 -1.00
CA ASP A 6 32.34 27.63 -0.87
C ASP A 6 31.26 28.01 0.15
N GLU A 7 30.69 29.22 -0.02
CA GLU A 7 29.43 29.58 0.65
C GLU A 7 28.28 29.10 -0.24
N ILE A 8 28.02 27.80 -0.16
CA ILE A 8 26.81 27.20 -0.71
C ILE A 8 25.64 27.96 -0.09
N ARG A 9 24.90 28.70 -0.92
CA ARG A 9 23.65 29.37 -0.53
C ARG A 9 22.60 28.30 -0.22
N HIS A 10 22.63 27.74 0.99
CA HIS A 10 21.75 26.69 1.54
C HIS A 10 20.28 27.12 1.71
N GLY A 11 19.72 27.83 0.73
CA GLY A 11 18.34 28.31 0.78
C GLY A 11 17.78 28.84 -0.54
N GLN A 12 18.59 28.95 -1.60
CA GLN A 12 18.13 29.43 -2.90
C GLN A 12 18.01 28.30 -3.93
N ARG A 13 16.88 28.28 -4.65
CA ARG A 13 16.67 27.38 -5.79
C ARG A 13 17.66 27.72 -6.90
N LEU A 14 18.52 26.77 -7.25
CA LEU A 14 19.53 26.94 -8.30
C LEU A 14 18.90 26.95 -9.69
N ARG A 15 19.56 27.58 -10.68
CA ARG A 15 19.17 27.42 -12.09
C ARG A 15 19.60 26.04 -12.57
N LEU A 16 18.96 25.52 -13.62
CA LEU A 16 19.25 24.18 -14.16
C LEU A 16 20.74 23.96 -14.49
N ARG A 17 21.42 25.00 -15.00
CA ARG A 17 22.86 24.93 -15.32
C ARG A 17 23.74 24.91 -14.07
N ASP A 18 23.30 25.57 -13.00
CA ASP A 18 24.06 25.71 -11.76
C ASP A 18 23.97 24.39 -10.96
N VAL A 19 22.85 23.66 -11.07
CA VAL A 19 22.71 22.30 -10.50
C VAL A 19 23.75 21.34 -11.10
N ALA A 20 23.98 21.40 -12.41
CA ALA A 20 24.96 20.56 -13.08
C ALA A 20 26.42 20.88 -12.69
N ALA A 21 26.67 22.08 -12.17
CA ALA A 21 28.00 22.52 -11.74
C ALA A 21 28.37 22.05 -10.31
N LEU A 22 27.40 21.55 -9.53
CA LEU A 22 27.66 20.99 -8.20
C LEU A 22 28.59 19.76 -8.32
N ASP A 23 29.48 19.55 -7.36
CA ASP A 23 30.15 18.27 -7.20
C ASP A 23 29.14 17.18 -6.73
N ASP A 24 29.55 15.91 -6.75
CA ASP A 24 28.63 14.79 -6.50
C ASP A 24 28.13 14.75 -5.05
N HIS A 25 28.94 15.19 -4.08
CA HIS A 25 28.55 15.25 -2.67
C HIS A 25 27.53 16.37 -2.45
N SER A 26 27.84 17.58 -2.94
CA SER A 26 26.93 18.73 -2.86
C SER A 26 25.61 18.48 -3.60
N PHE A 27 25.65 17.79 -4.74
CA PHE A 27 24.45 17.38 -5.46
C PHE A 27 23.58 16.42 -4.63
N ALA A 28 24.18 15.41 -3.99
CA ALA A 28 23.45 14.45 -3.16
C ALA A 28 22.76 15.12 -1.95
N LEU A 29 23.42 16.09 -1.32
CA LEU A 29 22.83 16.92 -0.26
C LEU A 29 21.70 17.80 -0.80
N TYR A 30 21.94 18.49 -1.93
CA TYR A 30 20.98 19.38 -2.57
C TYR A 30 19.66 18.67 -2.92
N ILE A 31 19.71 17.46 -3.46
CA ILE A 31 18.49 16.71 -3.80
C ILE A 31 17.82 16.05 -2.58
N GLY A 32 18.49 16.01 -1.43
CA GLY A 32 17.97 15.42 -0.19
C GLY A 32 17.30 16.43 0.74
N GLU A 33 17.69 17.70 0.66
CA GLU A 33 17.26 18.75 1.60
C GLU A 33 15.82 19.22 1.33
N ARG A 34 15.46 19.53 0.08
CA ARG A 34 14.12 20.01 -0.27
C ARG A 34 13.54 19.41 -1.55
N PHE A 35 12.23 19.28 -1.60
CA PHE A 35 11.53 18.73 -2.77
C PHE A 35 11.63 19.62 -4.01
N ASP A 36 11.62 20.95 -3.87
CA ASP A 36 11.78 21.87 -5.00
C ASP A 36 13.18 21.83 -5.63
N GLN A 37 14.20 21.55 -4.81
CA GLN A 37 15.56 21.28 -5.28
C GLN A 37 15.61 19.96 -6.07
N LEU A 38 14.98 18.89 -5.56
CA LEU A 38 14.83 17.62 -6.29
C LEU A 38 14.09 17.80 -7.62
N VAL A 39 12.99 18.57 -7.66
CA VAL A 39 12.27 18.91 -8.91
C VAL A 39 13.19 19.62 -9.90
N THR A 40 14.00 20.55 -9.41
CA THR A 40 14.95 21.29 -10.26
C THR A 40 16.02 20.36 -10.83
N ALA A 41 16.54 19.43 -10.03
CA ALA A 41 17.48 18.40 -10.48
C ALA A 41 16.84 17.44 -11.48
N ALA A 42 15.59 17.02 -11.26
CA ALA A 42 14.84 16.16 -12.18
C ALA A 42 14.61 16.83 -13.54
N ILE A 43 14.30 18.14 -13.56
CA ILE A 43 14.20 18.91 -14.81
C ILE A 43 15.57 19.03 -15.50
N ALA A 44 16.65 19.24 -14.73
CA ALA A 44 18.01 19.32 -15.28
C ALA A 44 18.44 17.96 -15.89
N ASP A 45 18.08 16.85 -15.25
CA ASP A 45 18.30 15.49 -15.74
C ASP A 45 17.55 15.25 -17.06
N ALA A 46 16.25 15.55 -17.08
CA ALA A 46 15.42 15.41 -18.27
C ALA A 46 15.90 16.31 -19.42
N ASP A 47 16.48 17.47 -19.14
CA ASP A 47 17.07 18.36 -20.14
C ASP A 47 18.47 17.91 -20.61
N GLY A 48 19.02 16.82 -20.05
CA GLY A 48 20.33 16.27 -20.40
C GLY A 48 21.51 17.09 -19.87
N ARG A 49 21.33 17.82 -18.77
CA ARG A 49 22.37 18.70 -18.20
C ARG A 49 23.21 18.05 -17.12
N LEU A 50 22.71 17.01 -16.46
CA LEU A 50 23.43 16.37 -15.37
C LEU A 50 24.59 15.51 -15.88
N ARG A 51 25.64 15.41 -15.07
CA ARG A 51 26.77 14.51 -15.35
C ARG A 51 26.35 13.05 -15.14
N PRO A 52 27.04 12.06 -15.74
CA PRO A 52 26.70 10.65 -15.58
C PRO A 52 26.59 10.19 -14.12
N ALA A 53 27.51 10.62 -13.25
CA ALA A 53 27.47 10.28 -11.83
C ALA A 53 26.21 10.80 -11.12
N GLN A 54 25.84 12.06 -11.36
CA GLN A 54 24.63 12.69 -10.82
C GLN A 54 23.36 12.04 -11.35
N HIS A 55 23.34 11.70 -12.64
CA HIS A 55 22.25 10.94 -13.27
C HIS A 55 22.06 9.58 -12.59
N THR A 56 23.16 8.84 -12.37
CA THR A 56 23.13 7.55 -11.66
C THR A 56 22.60 7.68 -10.23
N VAL A 57 23.02 8.72 -9.49
CA VAL A 57 22.51 9.01 -8.14
C VAL A 57 21.01 9.26 -8.17
N LEU A 58 20.52 10.05 -9.13
CA LEU A 58 19.10 10.40 -9.22
C LEU A 58 18.22 9.19 -9.58
N ARG A 59 18.73 8.28 -10.42
CA ARG A 59 18.06 7.04 -10.85
C ARG A 59 18.36 5.82 -9.97
N ALA A 60 19.01 6.02 -8.82
CA ALA A 60 19.24 4.94 -7.86
C ALA A 60 17.91 4.29 -7.42
N PRO A 61 17.86 2.96 -7.21
CA PRO A 61 16.62 2.24 -6.90
C PRO A 61 15.81 2.85 -5.75
N GLU A 62 16.49 3.27 -4.69
CA GLU A 62 15.93 3.90 -3.50
C GLU A 62 15.35 5.31 -3.76
N ARG A 63 15.77 5.97 -4.84
CA ARG A 63 15.34 7.33 -5.24
C ARG A 63 14.36 7.35 -6.39
N LEU A 64 14.21 6.25 -7.14
CA LEU A 64 13.38 6.19 -8.33
C LEU A 64 11.95 6.69 -8.11
N GLN A 65 11.35 6.36 -6.97
CA GLN A 65 10.01 6.84 -6.61
C GLN A 65 9.98 8.36 -6.35
N GLN A 66 11.00 8.90 -5.66
CA GLN A 66 11.11 10.34 -5.42
C GLN A 66 11.33 11.11 -6.73
N LEU A 67 12.14 10.54 -7.64
CA LEU A 67 12.35 11.07 -8.99
C LEU A 67 11.05 11.08 -9.79
N ARG A 68 10.27 9.99 -9.75
CA ARG A 68 8.94 9.93 -10.39
C ARG A 68 8.04 11.06 -9.88
N ASP A 69 7.95 11.23 -8.56
CA ASP A 69 7.11 12.27 -7.95
C ASP A 69 7.56 13.68 -8.35
N ALA A 70 8.88 13.91 -8.39
CA ALA A 70 9.47 15.17 -8.83
C ALA A 70 9.18 15.47 -10.30
N LEU A 71 9.29 14.47 -11.19
CA LEU A 71 8.98 14.60 -12.62
C LEU A 71 7.48 14.80 -12.87
N THR A 72 6.60 14.14 -12.13
CA THR A 72 5.14 14.37 -12.21
C THR A 72 4.79 15.80 -11.80
N PHE A 73 5.40 16.33 -10.73
CA PHE A 73 5.20 17.73 -10.36
C PHE A 73 5.77 18.68 -11.41
N ALA A 74 6.98 18.41 -11.92
CA ALA A 74 7.62 19.20 -12.96
C ALA A 74 6.77 19.26 -14.24
N GLU A 75 6.17 18.15 -14.65
CA GLU A 75 5.26 18.10 -15.79
C GLU A 75 4.09 19.09 -15.60
N GLY A 76 3.43 19.04 -14.44
CA GLY A 76 2.30 19.93 -14.15
C GLY A 76 2.70 21.41 -14.10
N ASP A 77 3.80 21.76 -13.42
CA ASP A 77 4.28 23.14 -13.31
C ASP A 77 4.73 23.70 -14.68
N LEU A 78 5.44 22.89 -15.48
CA LEU A 78 5.84 23.27 -16.83
C LEU A 78 4.64 23.38 -17.77
N GLN A 79 3.65 22.49 -17.67
CA GLN A 79 2.44 22.58 -18.48
C GLN A 79 1.70 23.89 -18.22
N VAL A 80 1.42 24.22 -16.96
CA VAL A 80 0.76 25.49 -16.62
C VAL A 80 1.63 26.69 -17.01
N GLY A 81 2.96 26.57 -16.87
CA GLY A 81 3.90 27.59 -17.32
C GLY A 81 3.83 27.84 -18.83
N VAL A 82 3.78 26.80 -19.66
CA VAL A 82 3.63 26.90 -21.12
C VAL A 82 2.31 27.54 -21.49
N GLU A 83 1.21 27.10 -20.88
CA GLU A 83 -0.13 27.63 -21.10
C GLU A 83 -0.18 29.15 -20.82
N ARG A 84 0.34 29.57 -19.67
CA ARG A 84 0.41 30.98 -19.29
C ARG A 84 1.32 31.80 -20.20
N MET A 85 2.52 31.30 -20.53
CA MET A 85 3.44 31.97 -21.44
C MET A 85 2.82 32.13 -22.84
N THR A 86 2.06 31.14 -23.29
CA THR A 86 1.35 31.18 -24.59
C THR A 86 0.26 32.24 -24.58
N TYR A 87 -0.54 32.31 -23.50
CA TYR A 87 -1.55 33.35 -23.31
C TYR A 87 -0.96 34.76 -23.35
N GLN A 88 0.21 34.97 -22.74
CA GLN A 88 0.89 36.26 -22.71
C GLN A 88 1.75 36.55 -23.95
N HIS A 89 1.75 35.66 -24.95
CA HIS A 89 2.63 35.73 -26.12
C HIS A 89 4.13 35.84 -25.77
N ASP A 90 4.56 35.20 -24.68
CA ASP A 90 5.96 35.17 -24.24
C ASP A 90 6.77 34.25 -25.17
N ALA A 91 7.82 34.80 -25.81
CA ALA A 91 8.71 34.08 -26.71
C ALA A 91 9.37 32.84 -26.08
N ARG A 92 9.46 32.78 -24.74
CA ARG A 92 9.99 31.62 -24.00
C ARG A 92 9.07 30.39 -24.06
N ALA A 93 7.80 30.53 -24.44
CA ALA A 93 6.81 29.44 -24.47
C ALA A 93 7.33 28.23 -25.25
N ALA A 94 7.90 28.43 -26.44
CA ALA A 94 8.41 27.35 -27.28
C ALA A 94 9.55 26.55 -26.62
N ARG A 95 10.43 27.23 -25.89
CA ARG A 95 11.52 26.60 -25.13
C ARG A 95 10.98 25.80 -23.95
N THR A 96 10.06 26.39 -23.18
CA THR A 96 9.42 25.71 -22.04
C THR A 96 8.61 24.49 -22.49
N ALA A 97 7.92 24.57 -23.65
CA ALA A 97 7.19 23.45 -24.24
C ALA A 97 8.12 22.31 -24.66
N SER A 98 9.31 22.64 -25.19
CA SER A 98 10.34 21.65 -25.51
C SER A 98 10.86 20.95 -24.25
N LEU A 99 11.06 21.71 -23.17
CA LEU A 99 11.46 21.16 -21.87
C LEU A 99 10.36 20.26 -21.28
N LEU A 100 9.09 20.66 -21.37
CA LEU A 100 7.95 19.84 -20.95
C LEU A 100 7.92 18.49 -21.66
N ARG A 101 8.15 18.46 -22.99
CA ARG A 101 8.22 17.20 -23.74
C ARG A 101 9.33 16.29 -23.21
N ARG A 102 10.52 16.84 -22.93
CA ARG A 102 11.63 16.08 -22.35
C ARG A 102 11.29 15.51 -20.96
N VAL A 103 10.66 16.30 -20.09
CA VAL A 103 10.19 15.85 -18.77
C VAL A 103 9.17 14.72 -18.89
N ARG A 104 8.23 14.79 -19.85
CA ARG A 104 7.27 13.71 -20.12
C ARG A 104 7.97 12.42 -20.57
N THR A 105 8.96 12.52 -21.45
CA THR A 105 9.77 11.37 -21.88
C THR A 105 10.50 10.74 -20.69
N ALA A 106 11.19 11.55 -19.88
CA ALA A 106 11.88 11.08 -18.68
C ALA A 106 10.92 10.43 -17.67
N LEU A 107 9.74 11.01 -17.45
CA LEU A 107 8.71 10.43 -16.58
C LEU A 107 8.23 9.07 -17.11
N HIS A 108 8.02 8.95 -18.42
CA HIS A 108 7.64 7.68 -19.03
C HIS A 108 8.72 6.60 -18.86
N GLU A 109 10.00 6.95 -19.02
CA GLU A 109 11.12 6.05 -18.74
C GLU A 109 11.15 5.58 -17.29
N VAL A 110 11.05 6.52 -16.34
CA VAL A 110 11.03 6.19 -14.91
C VAL A 110 9.85 5.30 -14.55
N ASN A 111 8.67 5.52 -15.14
CA ASN A 111 7.51 4.64 -14.96
C ASN A 111 7.76 3.23 -15.51
N ARG A 112 8.39 3.10 -16.68
CA ARG A 112 8.77 1.79 -17.25
C ARG A 112 9.78 1.07 -16.36
N GLU A 113 10.80 1.79 -15.87
CA GLU A 113 11.79 1.24 -14.95
C GLU A 113 11.16 0.75 -13.63
N ALA A 114 10.26 1.55 -13.05
CA ALA A 114 9.54 1.16 -11.83
C ALA A 114 8.68 -0.10 -12.08
N ALA A 115 7.95 -0.15 -13.19
CA ALA A 115 7.15 -1.31 -13.57
C ALA A 115 8.02 -2.57 -13.79
N ALA A 116 9.16 -2.45 -14.48
CA ALA A 116 10.09 -3.56 -14.69
C ALA A 116 10.66 -4.08 -13.36
N ARG A 117 10.99 -3.20 -12.41
CA ARG A 117 11.44 -3.59 -11.07
C ARG A 117 10.34 -4.31 -10.29
N HIS A 118 9.11 -3.81 -10.31
CA HIS A 118 7.98 -4.48 -9.68
C HIS A 118 7.69 -5.85 -10.29
N ALA A 119 7.81 -6.00 -11.62
CA ALA A 119 7.70 -7.28 -12.29
C ALA A 119 8.85 -8.23 -11.91
N GLY A 120 10.08 -7.72 -11.81
CA GLY A 120 11.25 -8.48 -11.37
C GLY A 120 11.14 -8.96 -9.92
N ALA A 121 10.67 -8.10 -9.00
CA ALA A 121 10.40 -8.46 -7.61
C ALA A 121 9.34 -9.57 -7.53
N ARG A 122 8.21 -9.40 -8.23
CA ARG A 122 7.16 -10.43 -8.31
C ARG A 122 7.66 -11.74 -8.91
N ARG A 123 8.54 -11.70 -9.91
CA ARG A 123 9.16 -12.91 -10.48
C ARG A 123 10.13 -13.59 -9.51
N ARG A 124 10.87 -12.82 -8.71
CA ARG A 124 11.72 -13.38 -7.65
C ARG A 124 10.90 -13.98 -6.51
N GLU A 125 9.79 -13.36 -6.15
CA GLU A 125 8.82 -13.91 -5.18
C GLU A 125 8.09 -15.15 -5.73
N ALA A 126 7.78 -15.19 -7.03
CA ALA A 126 7.17 -16.35 -7.67
C ALA A 126 8.18 -17.47 -8.02
N GLY A 127 9.47 -17.13 -8.14
CA GLY A 127 10.58 -18.05 -8.33
C GLY A 127 11.21 -18.51 -7.02
N ALA A 128 10.88 -17.88 -5.89
CA ALA A 128 10.94 -18.56 -4.60
C ALA A 128 9.97 -19.74 -4.72
N GLU A 129 10.43 -20.95 -4.40
CA GLU A 129 9.60 -22.15 -4.47
C GLU A 129 8.22 -21.84 -3.88
N PRO A 130 7.12 -22.11 -4.62
CA PRO A 130 5.80 -21.95 -4.04
C PRO A 130 5.80 -22.69 -2.70
N PRO A 131 5.28 -22.09 -1.62
CA PRO A 131 5.28 -22.74 -0.33
C PRO A 131 4.69 -24.13 -0.53
N VAL A 132 5.52 -25.13 -0.24
CA VAL A 132 5.23 -26.55 -0.38
C VAL A 132 3.83 -26.77 0.19
N THR A 133 2.83 -26.90 -0.69
CA THR A 133 1.43 -26.80 -0.28
C THR A 133 0.98 -28.17 0.17
N ASP A 134 1.41 -28.52 1.39
CA ASP A 134 0.99 -29.72 2.09
C ASP A 134 -0.55 -29.82 2.08
N VAL A 135 -1.04 -31.01 1.72
CA VAL A 135 -2.45 -31.35 1.70
C VAL A 135 -3.13 -31.03 3.02
N ILE A 136 -2.46 -31.28 4.14
CA ILE A 136 -2.98 -31.03 5.48
C ILE A 136 -3.13 -29.53 5.72
N VAL A 137 -2.15 -28.72 5.32
CA VAL A 137 -2.22 -27.26 5.42
C VAL A 137 -3.35 -26.71 4.54
N THR A 138 -3.50 -27.24 3.32
CA THR A 138 -4.58 -26.86 2.40
C THR A 138 -5.94 -27.24 2.95
N ALA A 139 -6.09 -28.47 3.44
CA ALA A 139 -7.33 -28.98 4.00
C ALA A 139 -7.77 -28.16 5.21
N ARG A 140 -6.83 -27.84 6.11
CA ARG A 140 -7.05 -26.97 7.27
C ARG A 140 -7.51 -25.57 6.85
N SER A 141 -6.85 -24.96 5.87
CA SER A 141 -7.25 -23.65 5.34
C SER A 141 -8.66 -23.68 4.72
N TRP A 142 -8.99 -24.71 3.94
CA TRP A 142 -10.32 -24.83 3.32
C TRP A 142 -11.42 -25.15 4.34
N LEU A 143 -11.09 -25.82 5.44
CA LEU A 143 -12.02 -26.03 6.55
C LEU A 143 -12.36 -24.72 7.27
N VAL A 144 -11.38 -23.82 7.44
CA VAL A 144 -11.62 -22.46 7.97
C VAL A 144 -12.60 -21.70 7.08
N ASP A 145 -12.43 -21.78 5.75
CA ASP A 145 -13.35 -21.14 4.79
C ASP A 145 -14.76 -21.78 4.80
N ALA A 146 -14.87 -23.07 5.11
CA ALA A 146 -16.15 -23.76 5.22
C ALA A 146 -16.95 -23.34 6.45
N LEU A 147 -16.26 -23.11 7.58
CA LEU A 147 -16.83 -22.89 8.90
C LEU A 147 -16.27 -21.62 9.59
N PRO A 148 -16.41 -20.43 8.97
CA PRO A 148 -15.78 -19.21 9.45
C PRO A 148 -16.23 -18.84 10.88
N ASP A 149 -17.52 -18.99 11.21
CA ASP A 149 -18.04 -18.64 12.54
C ASP A 149 -17.49 -19.54 13.65
N HIS A 150 -17.27 -20.83 13.36
CA HIS A 150 -16.67 -21.76 14.32
C HIS A 150 -15.18 -21.44 14.52
N PHE A 151 -14.47 -21.18 13.42
CA PHE A 151 -13.09 -20.73 13.46
C PHE A 151 -12.93 -19.43 14.26
N HIS A 152 -13.73 -18.41 13.98
CA HIS A 152 -13.62 -17.12 14.67
C HIS A 152 -13.93 -17.22 16.17
N ARG A 153 -14.87 -18.09 16.58
CA ARG A 153 -15.10 -18.38 18.00
C ARG A 153 -13.89 -19.03 18.65
N HIS A 154 -13.30 -20.06 18.03
CA HIS A 154 -12.10 -20.73 18.54
C HIS A 154 -10.89 -19.81 18.56
N LEU A 155 -10.75 -18.97 17.55
CA LEU A 155 -9.68 -17.98 17.46
C LEU A 155 -9.81 -16.93 18.58
N ALA A 156 -11.02 -16.40 18.81
CA ALA A 156 -11.26 -15.47 19.90
C ALA A 156 -10.92 -16.10 21.27
N GLN A 157 -11.33 -17.35 21.50
CA GLN A 157 -11.03 -18.06 22.74
C GLN A 157 -9.53 -18.30 22.91
N THR A 158 -8.84 -18.81 21.88
CA THR A 158 -7.40 -19.11 21.95
C THR A 158 -6.53 -17.85 22.07
N LEU A 159 -6.94 -16.74 21.46
CA LEU A 159 -6.28 -15.45 21.65
C LEU A 159 -6.47 -14.94 23.08
N ALA A 160 -7.68 -15.06 23.64
CA ALA A 160 -7.95 -14.70 25.03
C ALA A 160 -7.15 -15.58 26.01
N ASP A 161 -7.10 -16.90 25.79
CA ASP A 161 -6.31 -17.85 26.57
C ASP A 161 -4.80 -17.50 26.54
N ALA A 162 -4.32 -16.93 25.42
CA ALA A 162 -2.95 -16.46 25.25
C ALA A 162 -2.67 -15.05 25.81
N GLY A 163 -3.66 -14.41 26.45
CA GLY A 163 -3.55 -13.05 26.98
C GLY A 163 -3.47 -11.96 25.90
N LEU A 164 -3.79 -12.29 24.65
CA LEU A 164 -3.77 -11.35 23.54
C LEU A 164 -5.08 -10.56 23.48
N PRO A 165 -5.04 -9.24 23.24
CA PRO A 165 -6.24 -8.43 23.23
C PRO A 165 -7.16 -8.86 22.05
N ALA A 166 -8.43 -9.13 22.36
CA ALA A 166 -9.47 -9.33 21.35
C ALA A 166 -9.73 -7.99 20.67
N ARG A 167 -9.13 -7.78 19.50
CA ARG A 167 -9.32 -6.58 18.68
C ARG A 167 -10.03 -6.94 17.38
N ALA A 168 -10.92 -6.06 16.95
CA ALA A 168 -11.50 -6.15 15.62
C ALA A 168 -10.36 -6.09 14.59
N ALA A 169 -10.52 -6.81 13.48
CA ALA A 169 -9.57 -6.72 12.38
C ALA A 169 -9.63 -5.31 11.77
N ALA A 170 -8.47 -4.75 11.46
CA ALA A 170 -8.36 -3.51 10.69
C ALA A 170 -9.15 -3.65 9.37
N VAL A 171 -10.08 -2.72 9.12
CA VAL A 171 -10.96 -2.77 7.94
C VAL A 171 -10.20 -2.29 6.71
N ASP A 172 -9.33 -1.31 6.89
CA ASP A 172 -8.50 -0.76 5.83
C ASP A 172 -7.05 -0.46 6.27
N VAL A 173 -6.27 0.07 5.33
CA VAL A 173 -4.87 0.43 5.57
C VAL A 173 -4.72 1.57 6.59
N PHE A 174 -5.69 2.48 6.71
CA PHE A 174 -5.62 3.55 7.69
C PHE A 174 -5.79 3.00 9.10
N ASP A 175 -6.72 2.06 9.30
CA ASP A 175 -6.90 1.38 10.58
C ASP A 175 -5.62 0.64 10.98
N THR A 176 -4.98 -0.05 10.03
CA THR A 176 -3.70 -0.73 10.25
C THR A 176 -2.62 0.25 10.72
N VAL A 177 -2.55 1.44 10.12
CA VAL A 177 -1.56 2.48 10.45
C VAL A 177 -1.86 3.12 11.81
N GLU A 178 -3.12 3.42 12.11
CA GLU A 178 -3.52 3.97 13.40
C GLU A 178 -3.30 2.98 14.55
N GLU A 179 -3.65 1.71 14.34
CA GLU A 179 -3.36 0.63 15.29
C GLU A 179 -1.86 0.49 15.52
N GLY A 180 -1.08 0.39 14.45
CA GLY A 180 0.37 0.26 14.56
C GLY A 180 1.03 1.45 15.27
N TRP A 181 0.45 2.64 15.14
CA TRP A 181 0.86 3.79 15.96
C TRP A 181 0.51 3.61 17.44
N ARG A 182 -0.73 3.20 17.77
CA ARG A 182 -1.15 2.96 19.16
C ARG A 182 -0.33 1.86 19.84
N ASP A 183 0.09 0.85 19.08
CA ASP A 183 0.91 -0.27 19.54
C ASP A 183 2.40 0.06 19.60
N GLY A 184 2.79 1.30 19.27
CA GLY A 184 4.20 1.75 19.33
C GLY A 184 5.08 1.22 18.19
N HIS A 185 4.52 0.60 17.15
CA HIS A 185 5.26 0.16 15.96
C HIS A 185 5.69 1.32 15.05
N LEU A 186 5.03 2.48 15.16
CA LEU A 186 5.39 3.69 14.43
C LEU A 186 5.92 4.75 15.39
N ALA A 187 7.20 5.11 15.23
CA ALA A 187 7.84 6.18 15.99
C ALA A 187 7.39 7.56 15.47
N ALA A 188 6.24 8.03 15.95
CA ALA A 188 5.72 9.37 15.68
C ALA A 188 5.10 9.96 16.95
N PRO A 189 5.80 10.83 17.71
CA PRO A 189 5.23 11.38 18.94
C PRO A 189 4.05 12.28 18.64
N ARG A 190 3.00 12.17 19.46
CA ARG A 190 1.85 13.07 19.43
C ARG A 190 2.23 14.41 20.05
N THR A 191 2.45 15.41 19.20
CA THR A 191 2.82 16.76 19.62
C THR A 191 1.58 17.66 19.76
N PRO A 192 1.67 18.81 20.46
CA PRO A 192 0.55 19.77 20.54
C PRO A 192 0.03 20.21 19.17
N GLN A 193 0.91 20.33 18.17
CA GLN A 193 0.51 20.65 16.81
C GLN A 193 -0.36 19.55 16.17
N VAL A 194 -0.09 18.28 16.46
CA VAL A 194 -0.93 17.16 15.99
C VAL A 194 -2.29 17.23 16.68
N ASP A 195 -2.34 17.55 17.97
CA ASP A 195 -3.59 17.72 18.72
C ASP A 195 -4.45 18.86 18.17
N GLU A 196 -3.85 20.00 17.89
CA GLU A 196 -4.54 21.13 17.26
C GLU A 196 -5.11 20.75 15.89
N LEU A 197 -4.37 20.00 15.08
CA LEU A 197 -4.84 19.53 13.77
C LEU A 197 -5.99 18.54 13.91
N LEU A 198 -5.92 17.61 14.87
CA LEU A 198 -6.99 16.67 15.17
C LEU A 198 -8.26 17.40 15.65
N ALA A 199 -8.11 18.47 16.45
CA ALA A 199 -9.23 19.24 17.00
C ALA A 199 -9.92 20.18 15.99
N LYS A 200 -9.29 20.50 14.85
CA LYS A 200 -9.91 21.37 13.83
C LYS A 200 -11.22 20.76 13.31
N GLY A 201 -12.16 21.60 12.87
CA GLY A 201 -13.31 21.14 12.07
C GLY A 201 -12.89 20.72 10.65
N PRO A 202 -13.76 20.00 9.89
CA PRO A 202 -13.46 19.55 8.53
C PRO A 202 -13.06 20.69 7.58
N VAL A 203 -13.83 21.80 7.58
CA VAL A 203 -13.58 22.96 6.70
C VAL A 203 -12.25 23.64 7.02
N ALA A 204 -11.97 23.90 8.30
CA ALA A 204 -10.73 24.56 8.72
C ALA A 204 -9.48 23.71 8.40
N PHE A 205 -9.59 22.39 8.53
CA PHE A 205 -8.50 21.49 8.19
C PHE A 205 -8.28 21.37 6.69
N ARG A 206 -9.34 21.31 5.88
CA ARG A 206 -9.22 21.38 4.42
C ARG A 206 -8.56 22.69 3.97
N GLY A 207 -8.91 23.81 4.59
CA GLY A 207 -8.25 25.11 4.37
C GLY A 207 -6.74 25.04 4.64
N LEU A 208 -6.35 24.48 5.79
CA LEU A 208 -4.94 24.28 6.14
C LEU A 208 -4.22 23.36 5.14
N VAL A 209 -4.85 22.28 4.69
CA VAL A 209 -4.29 21.38 3.66
C VAL A 209 -4.14 22.10 2.32
N ALA A 210 -5.07 23.00 1.96
CA ALA A 210 -4.96 23.83 0.78
C ALA A 210 -3.76 24.80 0.88
N ASP A 211 -3.56 25.42 2.04
CA ASP A 211 -2.43 26.31 2.27
C ASP A 211 -1.09 25.55 2.24
N ASP A 212 -1.04 24.36 2.84
CA ASP A 212 0.12 23.45 2.76
C ASP A 212 0.43 23.03 1.32
N ALA A 213 -0.59 22.75 0.50
CA ALA A 213 -0.41 22.45 -0.92
C ALA A 213 0.15 23.65 -1.70
N ARG A 214 -0.30 24.88 -1.39
CA ARG A 214 0.22 26.11 -2.00
C ARG A 214 1.67 26.41 -1.59
N ALA A 215 2.00 26.19 -0.31
CA ALA A 215 3.26 26.61 0.30
C ALA A 215 4.32 25.50 0.33
N GLN A 216 4.87 25.17 -0.85
CA GLN A 216 5.83 24.06 -1.02
C GLN A 216 7.11 24.13 -0.14
N GLY A 217 7.53 25.33 0.28
CA GLY A 217 8.70 25.55 1.13
C GLY A 217 8.42 25.64 2.64
N ALA A 218 7.15 25.67 3.06
CA ALA A 218 6.72 25.81 4.46
C ALA A 218 5.72 24.71 4.82
N ARG A 219 6.06 23.46 4.46
CA ARG A 219 5.17 22.31 4.62
C ARG A 219 4.91 22.01 6.09
N VAL A 220 3.66 21.67 6.40
CA VAL A 220 3.24 21.32 7.75
C VAL A 220 3.61 19.87 8.02
N ALA A 221 4.77 19.65 8.66
CA ALA A 221 5.28 18.32 8.98
C ALA A 221 4.27 17.47 9.77
N ALA A 222 3.48 18.09 10.65
CA ALA A 222 2.47 17.41 11.46
C ALA A 222 1.36 16.74 10.63
N LEU A 223 1.04 17.20 9.40
CA LEU A 223 0.07 16.52 8.52
C LEU A 223 0.49 15.09 8.16
N ARG A 224 1.80 14.80 8.23
CA ARG A 224 2.36 13.48 7.98
C ARG A 224 2.14 12.50 9.14
N HIS A 225 1.63 12.94 10.30
CA HIS A 225 1.43 12.05 11.43
C HIS A 225 0.46 10.88 11.09
N PRO A 226 0.72 9.64 11.56
CA PRO A 226 -0.13 8.47 11.28
C PRO A 226 -1.63 8.71 11.52
N LEU A 227 -1.98 9.32 12.67
CA LEU A 227 -3.37 9.64 13.04
C LEU A 227 -4.08 10.65 12.14
N LEU A 228 -3.35 11.38 11.29
CA LEU A 228 -3.92 12.38 10.39
C LEU A 228 -4.09 11.85 8.97
N GLN A 229 -3.57 10.65 8.63
CA GLN A 229 -3.51 10.18 7.24
C GLN A 229 -4.89 9.99 6.61
N ARG A 230 -5.88 9.46 7.34
CA ARG A 230 -7.24 9.30 6.83
C ARG A 230 -7.85 10.65 6.44
N ARG A 231 -7.78 11.60 7.37
CA ARG A 231 -8.36 12.93 7.22
C ARG A 231 -7.61 13.79 6.20
N TRP A 232 -6.29 13.66 6.13
CA TRP A 232 -5.48 14.33 5.11
C TRP A 232 -5.80 13.81 3.71
N GLY A 233 -5.91 12.47 3.55
CA GLY A 233 -6.34 11.85 2.29
C GLY A 233 -7.71 12.34 1.84
N GLN A 234 -8.68 12.39 2.76
CA GLN A 234 -10.03 12.93 2.47
C GLN A 234 -9.97 14.41 2.04
N ALA A 235 -9.28 15.26 2.79
CA ALA A 235 -9.17 16.69 2.45
C ALA A 235 -8.54 16.92 1.07
N LEU A 236 -7.51 16.14 0.70
CA LEU A 236 -6.89 16.21 -0.62
C LEU A 236 -7.82 15.74 -1.74
N ALA A 237 -8.66 14.73 -1.50
CA ALA A 237 -9.67 14.27 -2.46
C ALA A 237 -10.72 15.37 -2.68
N GLU A 238 -11.27 15.93 -1.59
CA GLU A 238 -12.24 17.03 -1.67
C GLU A 238 -11.67 18.27 -2.39
N LEU A 239 -10.41 18.63 -2.12
CA LEU A 239 -9.75 19.74 -2.83
C LEU A 239 -9.61 19.46 -4.32
N THR A 240 -9.39 18.20 -4.72
CA THR A 240 -9.34 17.80 -6.13
C THR A 240 -10.71 18.00 -6.77
N ASP A 241 -11.77 17.46 -6.17
CA ASP A 241 -13.14 17.54 -6.70
C ASP A 241 -13.62 18.99 -6.83
N LEU A 242 -13.28 19.85 -5.87
CA LEU A 242 -13.60 21.28 -5.92
C LEU A 242 -12.81 22.05 -7.00
N THR A 243 -11.58 21.62 -7.29
CA THR A 243 -10.67 22.38 -8.16
C THR A 243 -10.76 21.96 -9.62
N VAL A 244 -11.03 20.69 -9.91
CA VAL A 244 -11.10 20.14 -11.27
C VAL A 244 -12.01 20.94 -12.21
N PRO A 245 -13.26 21.30 -11.82
CA PRO A 245 -14.13 22.11 -12.67
C PRO A 245 -13.56 23.52 -12.94
N VAL A 246 -13.00 24.16 -11.91
CA VAL A 246 -12.44 25.52 -12.00
C VAL A 246 -11.17 25.54 -12.86
N ALA A 247 -10.33 24.51 -12.73
CA ALA A 247 -9.11 24.30 -13.52
C ALA A 247 -9.41 23.87 -14.96
N ARG A 248 -10.67 23.55 -15.28
CA ARG A 248 -11.09 22.94 -16.54
C ARG A 248 -10.22 21.73 -16.89
N ALA A 249 -9.92 20.92 -15.88
CA ALA A 249 -9.08 19.75 -16.05
C ALA A 249 -9.89 18.62 -16.71
N SER A 250 -9.21 17.79 -17.50
CA SER A 250 -9.86 16.64 -18.15
C SER A 250 -10.36 15.58 -17.16
N SER A 251 -9.73 15.45 -15.99
CA SER A 251 -10.12 14.50 -14.96
C SER A 251 -9.50 14.85 -13.60
N ASN A 252 -9.84 14.07 -12.58
CA ASN A 252 -9.24 14.14 -11.24
C ASN A 252 -7.76 13.75 -11.18
N SER A 253 -7.14 13.35 -12.29
CA SER A 253 -5.74 12.90 -12.35
C SER A 253 -4.95 13.45 -13.53
N ALA A 254 -5.58 14.23 -14.42
CA ALA A 254 -4.94 14.78 -15.61
C ALA A 254 -5.49 16.16 -15.95
N LEU A 255 -4.58 17.12 -16.19
CA LEU A 255 -4.96 18.47 -16.59
C LEU A 255 -5.63 18.49 -17.97
N GLY A 256 -5.17 17.64 -18.90
CA GLY A 256 -5.61 17.67 -20.29
C GLY A 256 -5.21 18.97 -21.01
N PRO A 257 -5.55 19.12 -22.30
CA PRO A 257 -5.42 20.40 -22.99
C PRO A 257 -6.33 21.45 -22.35
N LEU A 258 -5.94 22.73 -22.45
CA LEU A 258 -6.87 23.80 -22.14
C LEU A 258 -8.04 23.78 -23.14
N PRO A 259 -9.28 23.95 -22.69
CA PRO A 259 -10.41 24.09 -23.60
C PRO A 259 -10.27 25.29 -24.52
N ASP A 260 -10.85 25.17 -25.71
CA ASP A 260 -10.91 26.26 -26.68
C ASP A 260 -11.60 27.50 -26.07
N GLY A 261 -11.12 28.68 -26.48
CA GLY A 261 -11.63 29.97 -26.00
C GLY A 261 -11.02 30.49 -24.70
N VAL A 262 -10.21 29.71 -23.96
CA VAL A 262 -9.48 30.24 -22.78
C VAL A 262 -8.47 31.31 -23.18
N TYR A 263 -7.86 31.19 -24.37
CA TYR A 263 -6.90 32.17 -24.86
C TYR A 263 -7.52 33.52 -25.25
N ASP A 264 -8.84 33.53 -25.49
CA ASP A 264 -9.59 34.72 -25.87
C ASP A 264 -10.30 35.39 -24.67
N MET A 265 -10.15 34.82 -23.46
CA MET A 265 -10.77 35.36 -22.24
C MET A 265 -10.08 36.62 -21.75
N PRO A 266 -10.81 37.49 -21.02
CA PRO A 266 -10.21 38.54 -20.22
C PRO A 266 -9.17 37.99 -19.25
N GLU A 267 -8.10 38.75 -19.01
CA GLU A 267 -6.95 38.33 -18.21
C GLU A 267 -7.35 37.78 -16.85
N ILE A 268 -8.26 38.46 -16.15
CA ILE A 268 -8.73 38.06 -14.82
C ILE A 268 -9.30 36.63 -14.83
N ASP A 269 -10.07 36.27 -15.85
CA ASP A 269 -10.72 34.97 -15.93
C ASP A 269 -9.77 33.87 -16.41
N ALA A 270 -8.89 34.18 -17.36
CA ALA A 270 -7.82 33.26 -17.76
C ALA A 270 -6.90 32.92 -16.59
N TYR A 271 -6.50 33.92 -15.80
CA TYR A 271 -5.65 33.72 -14.62
C TYR A 271 -6.34 32.94 -13.50
N ARG A 272 -7.67 33.04 -13.34
CA ARG A 272 -8.41 32.16 -12.42
C ARG A 272 -8.23 30.69 -12.81
N ILE A 273 -8.32 30.37 -14.11
CA ILE A 273 -8.12 29.01 -14.63
C ILE A 273 -6.65 28.58 -14.43
N PHE A 274 -5.67 29.40 -14.81
CA PHE A 274 -4.24 29.04 -14.65
C PHE A 274 -3.86 28.81 -13.18
N ASN A 275 -4.34 29.65 -12.27
CA ASN A 275 -4.10 29.50 -10.84
C ASN A 275 -4.77 28.24 -10.28
N ALA A 276 -5.98 27.92 -10.72
CA ALA A 276 -6.65 26.68 -10.34
C ALA A 276 -5.90 25.44 -10.86
N ARG A 277 -5.39 25.47 -12.10
CA ARG A 277 -4.56 24.38 -12.66
C ARG A 277 -3.26 24.20 -11.88
N ARG A 278 -2.57 25.30 -11.53
CA ARG A 278 -1.37 25.26 -10.68
C ARG A 278 -1.66 24.72 -9.28
N PHE A 279 -2.80 25.10 -8.70
CA PHE A 279 -3.21 24.59 -7.40
C PHE A 279 -3.52 23.09 -7.46
N LEU A 280 -4.22 22.64 -8.52
CA LEU A 280 -4.55 21.23 -8.73
C LEU A 280 -3.30 20.35 -8.86
N THR A 281 -2.28 20.79 -9.60
CA THR A 281 -1.00 20.05 -9.71
C THR A 281 -0.28 19.95 -8.36
N ALA A 282 -0.36 20.99 -7.52
CA ALA A 282 0.16 20.95 -6.17
C ALA A 282 -0.61 19.98 -5.26
N VAL A 283 -1.95 19.92 -5.37
CA VAL A 283 -2.78 18.94 -4.66
C VAL A 283 -2.42 17.50 -5.07
N TRP A 284 -2.25 17.22 -6.36
CA TRP A 284 -1.83 15.89 -6.82
C TRP A 284 -0.46 15.49 -6.30
N GLN A 285 0.48 16.43 -6.21
CA GLN A 285 1.78 16.19 -5.60
C GLN A 285 1.65 15.78 -4.12
N ARG A 286 0.76 16.44 -3.37
CA ARG A 286 0.47 16.06 -1.98
C ARG A 286 -0.25 14.72 -1.88
N GLN A 287 -1.12 14.37 -2.82
CA GLN A 287 -1.74 13.04 -2.88
C GLN A 287 -0.73 11.93 -3.13
N SER A 288 0.22 12.12 -4.05
CA SER A 288 1.29 11.14 -4.28
C SER A 288 2.17 10.95 -3.04
N GLU A 289 2.50 12.05 -2.35
CA GLU A 289 3.24 11.97 -1.08
C GLU A 289 2.45 11.25 0.01
N HIS A 290 1.16 11.56 0.17
CA HIS A 290 0.26 10.89 1.11
C HIS A 290 0.20 9.38 0.85
N LYS A 291 -0.04 8.95 -0.41
CA LYS A 291 -0.07 7.53 -0.79
C LYS A 291 1.25 6.83 -0.45
N ARG A 292 2.38 7.47 -0.75
CA ARG A 292 3.71 6.93 -0.43
C ARG A 292 3.90 6.76 1.07
N LEU A 293 3.58 7.79 1.85
CA LEU A 293 3.74 7.77 3.29
C LEU A 293 2.84 6.71 3.93
N LEU A 294 1.61 6.59 3.45
CA LEU A 294 0.66 5.58 3.92
C LEU A 294 1.18 4.16 3.66
N HIS A 295 1.74 3.89 2.48
CA HIS A 295 2.40 2.61 2.21
C HIS A 295 3.61 2.36 3.09
N GLN A 296 4.45 3.38 3.33
CA GLN A 296 5.61 3.27 4.23
C GLN A 296 5.17 2.90 5.65
N TYR A 297 4.13 3.54 6.17
CA TYR A 297 3.57 3.18 7.48
C TYR A 297 3.03 1.75 7.49
N ALA A 298 2.23 1.37 6.50
CA ALA A 298 1.68 0.01 6.44
C ALA A 298 2.78 -1.07 6.39
N SER A 299 3.83 -0.84 5.59
CA SER A 299 5.00 -1.72 5.53
C SER A 299 5.76 -1.77 6.86
N ALA A 300 6.01 -0.62 7.49
CA ALA A 300 6.70 -0.56 8.79
C ALA A 300 5.91 -1.28 9.89
N VAL A 301 4.58 -1.10 9.94
CA VAL A 301 3.71 -1.82 10.88
C VAL A 301 3.74 -3.33 10.62
N THR A 302 3.67 -3.73 9.35
CA THR A 302 3.71 -5.16 8.99
C THR A 302 5.04 -5.80 9.39
N GLU A 303 6.16 -5.11 9.16
CA GLU A 303 7.49 -5.62 9.52
C GLU A 303 7.70 -5.65 11.05
N ALA A 304 7.27 -4.61 11.76
CA ALA A 304 7.30 -4.57 13.21
C ALA A 304 6.42 -5.67 13.83
N ARG A 305 5.23 -5.92 13.27
CA ARG A 305 4.36 -7.03 13.69
C ARG A 305 5.03 -8.38 13.46
N ARG A 306 5.66 -8.60 12.29
CA ARG A 306 6.37 -9.86 11.98
C ARG A 306 7.49 -10.19 12.96
N THR A 307 8.14 -9.18 13.52
CA THR A 307 9.26 -9.31 14.44
C THR A 307 8.85 -9.20 15.92
N ALA A 308 7.56 -8.93 16.20
CA ALA A 308 7.05 -8.83 17.56
C ALA A 308 6.93 -10.22 18.21
N PRO A 309 7.29 -10.39 19.49
CA PRO A 309 7.16 -11.67 20.19
C PRO A 309 5.70 -12.15 20.28
N GLU A 310 4.73 -11.22 20.26
CA GLU A 310 3.30 -11.53 20.22
C GLU A 310 2.88 -12.24 18.92
N GLU A 311 3.60 -12.06 17.82
CA GLU A 311 3.26 -12.66 16.54
C GLU A 311 3.41 -14.18 16.58
N ASP A 312 4.44 -14.69 17.25
CA ASP A 312 4.59 -16.13 17.46
C ASP A 312 3.49 -16.69 18.38
N LEU A 313 3.00 -15.89 19.33
CA LEU A 313 1.83 -16.26 20.14
C LEU A 313 0.54 -16.25 19.30
N ARG A 314 0.35 -15.24 18.44
CA ARG A 314 -0.79 -15.18 17.51
C ARG A 314 -0.78 -16.35 16.53
N ARG A 315 0.37 -16.68 15.92
CA ARG A 315 0.51 -17.84 15.03
C ARG A 315 0.18 -19.14 15.74
N ARG A 316 0.66 -19.32 16.98
CA ARG A 316 0.31 -20.47 17.82
C ARG A 316 -1.18 -20.52 18.16
N ALA A 317 -1.80 -19.39 18.49
CA ALA A 317 -3.24 -19.31 18.75
C ALA A 317 -4.06 -19.66 17.50
N VAL A 318 -3.68 -19.17 16.31
CA VAL A 318 -4.30 -19.54 15.03
C VAL A 318 -4.17 -21.05 14.79
N GLY A 319 -2.98 -21.62 14.97
CA GLY A 319 -2.75 -23.07 14.88
C GLY A 319 -3.66 -23.86 15.82
N ALA A 320 -3.71 -23.46 17.10
CA ALA A 320 -4.56 -24.09 18.10
C ALA A 320 -6.06 -23.97 17.80
N ALA A 321 -6.50 -22.84 17.24
CA ALA A 321 -7.89 -22.64 16.82
C ALA A 321 -8.27 -23.56 15.65
N ILE A 322 -7.37 -23.72 14.68
CA ILE A 322 -7.53 -24.67 13.58
C ILE A 322 -7.55 -26.10 14.11
N ASP A 323 -6.66 -26.46 15.03
CA ASP A 323 -6.63 -27.80 15.64
C ASP A 323 -7.92 -28.10 16.40
N ARG A 324 -8.44 -27.14 17.18
CA ARG A 324 -9.77 -27.26 17.83
C ARG A 324 -10.88 -27.44 16.80
N LEU A 325 -10.89 -26.66 15.72
CA LEU A 325 -11.89 -26.77 14.65
C LEU A 325 -11.86 -28.16 13.99
N VAL A 326 -10.68 -28.70 13.69
CA VAL A 326 -10.52 -30.04 13.10
C VAL A 326 -11.04 -31.11 14.07
N ASN A 327 -10.72 -31.00 15.36
CA ASN A 327 -11.11 -31.98 16.37
C ASN A 327 -12.63 -31.98 16.65
N GLU A 328 -13.29 -30.82 16.59
CA GLU A 328 -14.74 -30.71 16.74
C GLU A 328 -15.51 -31.14 15.49
N GLN A 329 -14.90 -31.02 14.32
CA GLN A 329 -15.53 -31.27 13.02
C GLN A 329 -14.78 -32.34 12.20
N PRO A 330 -14.57 -33.56 12.75
CA PRO A 330 -13.74 -34.57 12.10
C PRO A 330 -14.35 -35.05 10.77
N ALA A 331 -15.69 -35.08 10.66
CA ALA A 331 -16.38 -35.45 9.43
C ALA A 331 -16.16 -34.41 8.31
N ALA A 332 -16.25 -33.12 8.62
CA ALA A 332 -16.00 -32.05 7.66
C ALA A 332 -14.52 -32.01 7.24
N ALA A 333 -13.60 -32.15 8.19
CA ALA A 333 -12.17 -32.25 7.92
C ALA A 333 -11.84 -33.45 7.01
N ALA A 334 -12.41 -34.64 7.32
CA ALA A 334 -12.22 -35.84 6.52
C ALA A 334 -12.74 -35.68 5.08
N ARG A 335 -13.84 -34.96 4.87
CA ARG A 335 -14.36 -34.67 3.53
C ARG A 335 -13.37 -33.85 2.69
N VAL A 336 -12.81 -32.79 3.26
CA VAL A 336 -11.82 -31.96 2.56
C VAL A 336 -10.57 -32.76 2.24
N VAL A 337 -10.02 -33.50 3.22
CA VAL A 337 -8.82 -34.32 3.01
C VAL A 337 -9.08 -35.40 1.94
N THR A 338 -10.17 -36.15 2.05
CA THR A 338 -10.52 -37.21 1.09
C THR A 338 -10.70 -36.66 -0.32
N GLY A 339 -11.30 -35.47 -0.47
CA GLY A 339 -11.46 -34.81 -1.76
C GLY A 339 -10.16 -34.26 -2.35
N LEU A 340 -9.15 -33.99 -1.52
CA LEU A 340 -7.82 -33.58 -1.96
C LEU A 340 -6.92 -34.77 -2.33
N CYS A 341 -7.13 -35.94 -1.72
CA CYS A 341 -6.32 -37.15 -1.93
C CYS A 341 -6.04 -37.53 -3.39
N PRO A 342 -7.01 -37.46 -4.32
CA PRO A 342 -6.78 -37.80 -5.73
C PRO A 342 -5.81 -36.86 -6.47
N HIS A 343 -5.50 -35.70 -5.88
CA HIS A 343 -4.67 -34.66 -6.47
C HIS A 343 -3.29 -34.59 -5.82
N ILE A 344 -2.96 -35.58 -4.97
CA ILE A 344 -1.69 -35.69 -4.26
C ILE A 344 -0.63 -36.31 -5.16
N THR A 345 0.55 -35.68 -5.24
CA THR A 345 1.76 -36.27 -5.84
C THR A 345 2.51 -37.13 -4.83
N GLY A 346 3.54 -37.88 -5.29
CA GLY A 346 4.33 -38.76 -4.43
C GLY A 346 4.93 -38.11 -3.17
N ASP A 347 5.10 -36.79 -3.19
CA ASP A 347 5.66 -36.00 -2.08
C ASP A 347 4.60 -35.38 -1.15
N GLY A 348 3.32 -35.76 -1.28
CA GLY A 348 2.24 -35.21 -0.45
C GLY A 348 1.76 -33.83 -0.89
N LEU A 349 2.08 -33.42 -2.13
CA LEU A 349 1.79 -32.08 -2.66
C LEU A 349 0.57 -32.10 -3.57
N ILE A 350 -0.14 -30.97 -3.65
CA ILE A 350 -1.30 -30.84 -4.54
C ILE A 350 -0.86 -30.22 -5.87
N GLU A 351 -0.95 -30.98 -6.96
CA GLU A 351 -0.75 -30.47 -8.32
C GLU A 351 -2.09 -30.19 -9.00
N LEU A 352 -2.49 -28.92 -9.01
CA LEU A 352 -3.69 -28.45 -9.69
C LEU A 352 -3.42 -27.12 -10.40
N SER A 353 -4.03 -26.92 -11.57
CA SER A 353 -4.08 -25.59 -12.17
C SER A 353 -4.84 -24.62 -11.25
N ALA A 354 -4.58 -23.31 -11.37
CA ALA A 354 -5.26 -22.31 -10.53
C ALA A 354 -6.80 -22.36 -10.67
N ARG A 355 -7.29 -22.67 -11.88
CA ARG A 355 -8.73 -22.81 -12.15
C ARG A 355 -9.29 -24.06 -11.49
N ASP A 356 -8.65 -25.21 -11.66
CA ASP A 356 -9.11 -26.48 -11.09
C ASP A 356 -9.07 -26.45 -9.56
N ARG A 357 -8.05 -25.78 -8.99
CA ARG A 357 -7.95 -25.55 -7.54
C ARG A 357 -9.10 -24.69 -7.01
N ALA A 358 -9.48 -23.63 -7.73
CA ALA A 358 -10.61 -22.78 -7.33
C ALA A 358 -11.94 -23.53 -7.40
N ASP A 359 -12.15 -24.35 -8.43
CA ASP A 359 -13.36 -25.16 -8.61
C ASP A 359 -13.45 -26.26 -7.55
N LEU A 360 -12.35 -26.97 -7.29
CA LEU A 360 -12.25 -27.97 -6.24
C LEU A 360 -12.48 -27.35 -4.86
N LYS A 361 -11.85 -26.20 -4.56
CA LYS A 361 -12.05 -25.47 -3.31
C LYS A 361 -13.53 -25.17 -3.09
N ARG A 362 -14.21 -24.57 -4.07
CA ARG A 362 -15.64 -24.22 -3.95
C ARG A 362 -16.51 -25.43 -3.61
N ARG A 363 -16.26 -26.56 -4.28
CA ARG A 363 -16.98 -27.82 -4.05
C ARG A 363 -16.69 -28.40 -2.66
N LEU A 364 -15.43 -28.61 -2.29
CA LEU A 364 -15.07 -29.22 -1.02
C LEU A 364 -15.45 -28.37 0.19
N VAL A 365 -15.38 -27.04 0.07
CA VAL A 365 -15.86 -26.10 1.09
C VAL A 365 -17.38 -26.25 1.31
N ALA A 366 -18.15 -26.41 0.23
CA ALA A 366 -19.59 -26.64 0.33
C ALA A 366 -19.91 -28.02 0.95
N GLU A 367 -19.23 -29.08 0.51
CA GLU A 367 -19.39 -30.43 1.06
C GLU A 367 -19.02 -30.51 2.54
N ALA A 368 -17.93 -29.85 2.95
CA ALA A 368 -17.51 -29.76 4.35
C ALA A 368 -18.55 -29.04 5.21
N ARG A 369 -19.14 -27.95 4.68
CA ARG A 369 -20.23 -27.23 5.37
C ARG A 369 -21.46 -28.11 5.55
N SER A 370 -21.86 -28.86 4.52
CA SER A 370 -22.98 -29.80 4.62
C SER A 370 -22.69 -30.94 5.61
N ALA A 371 -21.46 -31.46 5.60
CA ALA A 371 -21.04 -32.51 6.54
C ALA A 371 -21.06 -32.04 8.00
N ALA A 372 -20.70 -30.79 8.27
CA ALA A 372 -20.76 -30.19 9.62
C ALA A 372 -22.19 -29.97 10.14
N GLN A 373 -23.17 -29.83 9.23
CA GLN A 373 -24.59 -29.64 9.57
C GLN A 373 -25.34 -30.96 9.79
N THR A 374 -24.76 -32.09 9.38
CA THR A 374 -25.43 -33.39 9.51
C THR A 374 -25.27 -33.87 10.95
N PRO A 375 -26.36 -34.02 11.74
CA PRO A 375 -26.27 -34.57 13.08
C PRO A 375 -25.64 -35.95 13.03
N ARG A 376 -24.68 -36.20 13.91
CA ARG A 376 -24.11 -37.54 14.12
C ARG A 376 -25.28 -38.50 14.36
N PRO A 377 -25.45 -39.58 13.57
CA PRO A 377 -26.35 -40.65 13.98
C PRO A 377 -25.79 -41.18 15.31
N LEU A 378 -26.60 -41.11 16.37
CA LEU A 378 -26.43 -41.89 17.59
C LEU A 378 -26.66 -43.37 17.23
N ASP A 379 -25.78 -43.94 16.41
CA ASP A 379 -25.88 -45.35 16.03
C ASP A 379 -24.49 -45.97 15.89
N THR A 380 -23.87 -46.12 17.05
CA THR A 380 -22.96 -47.23 17.35
C THR A 380 -23.13 -47.51 18.85
N ALA A 381 -24.37 -47.81 19.25
CA ALA A 381 -24.55 -48.67 20.40
C ALA A 381 -23.93 -50.03 20.02
N LEU A 382 -22.89 -50.43 20.73
CA LEU A 382 -22.36 -51.78 20.64
C LEU A 382 -23.53 -52.77 20.78
N PRO A 383 -23.64 -53.81 19.92
CA PRO A 383 -24.69 -54.79 20.05
C PRO A 383 -24.63 -55.42 21.45
N PRO A 384 -25.77 -55.65 22.13
CA PRO A 384 -25.77 -56.25 23.44
C PRO A 384 -25.11 -57.63 23.40
N VAL A 385 -24.17 -57.84 24.32
CA VAL A 385 -23.51 -59.13 24.55
C VAL A 385 -24.60 -60.19 24.81
N PRO A 386 -24.62 -61.31 24.06
CA PRO A 386 -25.60 -62.37 24.31
C PRO A 386 -25.36 -62.99 25.69
N PRO A 387 -26.43 -63.44 26.39
CA PRO A 387 -26.30 -63.99 27.74
C PRO A 387 -25.45 -65.26 27.73
N ALA A 388 -24.56 -65.36 28.72
CA ALA A 388 -23.70 -66.52 28.94
C ALA A 388 -24.54 -67.78 29.13
N ARG A 389 -24.23 -68.82 28.34
CA ARG A 389 -24.77 -70.17 28.53
C ARG A 389 -24.32 -70.71 29.90
N THR A 390 -25.29 -71.01 30.76
CA THR A 390 -25.09 -71.75 32.00
C THR A 390 -24.58 -73.15 31.69
N VAL A 391 -23.34 -73.44 32.07
CA VAL A 391 -22.79 -74.80 32.06
C VAL A 391 -23.27 -75.51 33.33
N LEU A 392 -24.07 -76.57 33.17
CA LEU A 392 -24.41 -77.49 34.25
C LEU A 392 -23.15 -78.28 34.65
N PRO A 393 -22.83 -78.42 35.95
CA PRO A 393 -21.72 -79.26 36.39
C PRO A 393 -22.08 -80.74 36.24
N ALA A 394 -21.17 -81.49 35.62
CA ALA A 394 -21.23 -82.94 35.53
C ALA A 394 -21.11 -83.57 36.93
N THR A 395 -22.01 -84.51 37.19
CA THR A 395 -22.05 -85.42 38.34
C THR A 395 -20.77 -86.25 38.42
N ALA A 396 -20.12 -86.21 39.59
CA ALA A 396 -19.03 -87.12 39.92
C ALA A 396 -19.58 -88.45 40.43
N VAL A 397 -19.12 -89.53 39.80
CA VAL A 397 -19.30 -90.93 40.20
C VAL A 397 -18.56 -91.20 41.51
N ARG A 398 -19.26 -91.82 42.46
CA ARG A 398 -18.74 -92.88 43.32
C ARG A 398 -19.82 -93.92 43.54
#